data_AF-A0A3M1NNR2-F1
#
_entry.id   AF-A0A3M1NNR2-F1
#
_cell.length_a   1.000
_cell.length_b   1.000
_cell.length_c   1.000
_cell.angle_alpha   90.00
_cell.angle_beta   90.00
_cell.angle_gamma   90.00
#
_symmetry.space_group_name_H-M   'P 1'
#
loop_
_entity.id
_entity.type
_entity.pdbx_description
1 polymer ?
#
loop_
_entity_poly.entity_id
_entity_poly.type
_entity_poly.pdbx_seq_one_letter_code
_entity_poly.pdbx_strand_id
1 'polypeptide(L)'
;MARAIAVLLLVLSILLAGGLLVWHLSFRAGRTLPETAHLPALSAEARIQWTEDGVVVIQARDTLDALRTLGMAQGLARTWQLVLLRQAALSRLGTWFGDADLPADSLTMRLGLADEARAFAARLPEAERRRLEALASGINAAFATEYARMTPQVLLLPVPLDRWEPWHTLAVERLLAWLAAPPLEATPPAPEIRALARADERLRQRLQLNGFEHSTAWTVQDATGTHLFYRLVYGASATPLYLDVVLQINGATVLSGACLPGTYAVPAGRSQRHDWVVLPTATRRLHRRALGQEPLQIRHGRIVGGDGTERLLDIPRLGGTLPFLSTRTPPSDATAADSVWVLSWSGFSSSSDVRSWWRLAETPSVPFTLFDG
;
A
#
# COMPACT_ATOMS: atom_id res chain seq x y z
N MET A 1 40.27 37.16 -19.75
CA MET A 1 38.86 36.73 -19.58
C MET A 1 38.56 35.40 -20.28
N ALA A 2 38.79 35.27 -21.60
CA ALA A 2 38.50 34.02 -22.35
C ALA A 2 39.17 32.75 -21.79
N ARG A 3 40.44 32.82 -21.37
CA ARG A 3 41.16 31.68 -20.76
C ARG A 3 40.56 31.25 -19.40
N ALA A 4 40.13 32.19 -18.58
CA ALA A 4 39.50 31.90 -17.29
C ALA A 4 38.12 31.25 -17.46
N ILE A 5 37.35 31.71 -18.45
CA ILE A 5 36.06 31.11 -18.81
C ILE A 5 36.26 29.68 -19.34
N ALA A 6 37.25 29.46 -20.20
CA ALA A 6 37.56 28.11 -20.72
C ALA A 6 37.96 27.14 -19.60
N VAL A 7 38.79 27.58 -18.64
CA VAL A 7 39.17 26.77 -17.48
C VAL A 7 37.96 26.48 -16.59
N LEU A 8 37.09 27.46 -16.34
CA LEU A 8 35.87 27.26 -15.54
C LEU A 8 34.92 26.25 -16.19
N LEU A 9 34.70 26.37 -17.51
CA LEU A 9 33.86 25.44 -18.27
C LEU A 9 34.44 24.02 -18.28
N LEU A 10 35.77 23.89 -18.37
CA LEU A 10 36.45 22.59 -18.30
C LEU A 10 36.33 21.95 -16.92
N VAL A 11 36.49 22.73 -15.85
CA VAL A 11 36.31 22.22 -14.47
C VAL A 11 34.86 21.80 -14.25
N LEU A 12 33.88 22.61 -14.71
CA LEU A 12 32.47 22.29 -14.58
C LEU A 12 32.08 21.04 -15.39
N SER A 13 32.63 20.86 -16.59
CA SER A 13 32.37 19.67 -17.41
C SER A 13 33.00 18.41 -16.83
N ILE A 14 34.20 18.50 -16.23
CA ILE A 14 34.82 17.38 -15.50
C ILE A 14 34.02 17.01 -14.26
N LEU A 15 33.55 18.00 -13.48
CA LEU A 15 32.69 17.76 -12.31
C LEU A 15 31.35 17.13 -12.72
N LEU A 16 30.74 17.61 -13.80
CA LEU A 16 29.50 17.05 -14.33
C LEU A 16 29.71 15.62 -14.85
N ALA A 17 30.77 15.37 -15.62
CA ALA A 17 31.09 14.05 -16.14
C ALA A 17 31.44 13.06 -15.01
N GLY A 18 32.21 13.51 -14.00
CA GLY A 18 32.50 12.74 -12.81
C GLY A 18 31.24 12.43 -11.99
N GLY A 19 30.37 13.42 -11.81
CA GLY A 19 29.07 13.24 -11.15
C GLY A 19 28.16 12.28 -11.91
N LEU A 20 28.08 12.39 -13.23
CA LEU A 20 27.32 11.48 -14.10
C LEU A 20 27.91 10.07 -14.10
N LEU A 21 29.23 9.92 -14.03
CA LEU A 21 29.89 8.62 -13.95
C LEU A 21 29.64 7.96 -12.59
N VAL A 22 29.78 8.69 -11.49
CA VAL A 22 29.46 8.17 -10.15
C VAL A 22 27.98 7.81 -10.06
N TRP A 23 27.09 8.65 -10.59
CA TRP A 23 25.66 8.36 -10.70
C TRP A 23 25.43 7.09 -11.52
N HIS A 24 25.99 7.01 -12.72
CA HIS A 24 25.85 5.85 -13.61
C HIS A 24 26.37 4.57 -12.96
N LEU A 25 27.56 4.59 -12.35
CA LEU A 25 28.11 3.41 -11.68
C LEU A 25 27.31 3.02 -10.42
N SER A 26 26.79 4.00 -9.68
CA SER A 26 25.99 3.73 -8.47
C SER A 26 24.58 3.20 -8.78
N PHE A 27 24.04 3.56 -9.95
CA PHE A 27 22.65 3.26 -10.34
C PHE A 27 22.49 2.25 -11.48
N ARG A 28 23.55 1.96 -12.27
CA ARG A 28 23.57 0.94 -13.33
C ARG A 28 24.50 -0.24 -13.08
N ALA A 29 25.35 -0.25 -12.05
CA ALA A 29 25.98 -1.50 -11.63
C ALA A 29 24.85 -2.41 -11.14
N GLY A 30 24.33 -3.24 -12.05
CA GLY A 30 23.23 -4.16 -11.81
C GLY A 30 23.59 -5.02 -10.64
N ARG A 31 23.09 -4.65 -9.46
CA ARG A 31 23.26 -5.49 -8.28
C ARG A 31 22.44 -6.72 -8.56
N THR A 32 23.11 -7.84 -8.68
CA THR A 32 22.45 -9.13 -8.82
C THR A 32 21.60 -9.34 -7.59
N LEU A 33 20.30 -9.55 -7.80
CA LEU A 33 19.41 -9.93 -6.72
C LEU A 33 19.88 -11.30 -6.22
N PRO A 34 19.92 -11.53 -4.90
CA PRO A 34 20.32 -12.82 -4.36
C PRO A 34 19.34 -13.91 -4.85
N GLU A 35 19.90 -14.99 -5.40
CA GLU A 35 19.14 -16.16 -5.90
C GLU A 35 18.72 -17.11 -4.77
N THR A 36 19.55 -17.21 -3.74
CA THR A 36 19.29 -18.03 -2.56
C THR A 36 19.14 -17.13 -1.35
N ALA A 37 18.08 -17.36 -0.58
CA ALA A 37 17.79 -16.59 0.60
C ALA A 37 18.17 -17.39 1.84
N HIS A 38 19.24 -16.98 2.53
CA HIS A 38 19.50 -17.46 3.89
C HIS A 38 18.50 -16.77 4.84
N LEU A 39 17.29 -17.31 4.91
CA LEU A 39 16.24 -16.76 5.75
C LEU A 39 16.25 -17.45 7.12
N PRO A 40 16.10 -16.69 8.22
CA PRO A 40 15.87 -17.29 9.52
C PRO A 40 14.53 -18.05 9.52
N ALA A 41 14.47 -19.14 10.28
CA ALA A 41 13.24 -19.91 10.54
C ALA A 41 12.58 -20.55 9.30
N LEU A 42 13.36 -20.91 8.28
CA LEU A 42 12.89 -21.84 7.25
C LEU A 42 12.86 -23.28 7.79
N SER A 43 11.81 -24.04 7.47
CA SER A 43 11.76 -25.49 7.72
C SER A 43 12.59 -26.27 6.69
N ALA A 44 12.73 -25.73 5.47
CA ALA A 44 13.52 -26.32 4.40
C ALA A 44 14.14 -25.26 3.47
N GLU A 45 15.03 -25.67 2.58
CA GLU A 45 15.60 -24.77 1.56
C GLU A 45 14.50 -24.18 0.67
N ALA A 46 14.57 -22.87 0.46
CA ALA A 46 13.72 -22.12 -0.46
C ALA A 46 14.58 -21.25 -1.38
N ARG A 47 14.11 -21.01 -2.61
CA ARG A 47 14.86 -20.32 -3.66
C ARG A 47 14.04 -19.20 -4.30
N ILE A 48 14.74 -18.15 -4.73
CA ILE A 48 14.18 -17.04 -5.49
C ILE A 48 14.86 -17.02 -6.86
N GLN A 49 14.09 -17.26 -7.90
CA GLN A 49 14.57 -17.10 -9.27
C GLN A 49 13.96 -15.85 -9.88
N TRP A 50 14.82 -15.01 -10.44
CA TRP A 50 14.45 -13.77 -11.12
C TRP A 50 14.51 -14.01 -12.62
N THR A 51 13.39 -13.83 -13.32
CA THR A 51 13.38 -13.95 -14.78
C THR A 51 13.85 -12.66 -15.44
N GLU A 52 14.26 -12.73 -16.71
CA GLU A 52 14.63 -11.54 -17.50
C GLU A 52 13.46 -10.56 -17.63
N ASP A 53 12.22 -11.07 -17.67
CA ASP A 53 10.99 -10.28 -17.74
C ASP A 53 10.57 -9.67 -16.38
N GLY A 54 11.36 -9.87 -15.32
CA GLY A 54 11.09 -9.31 -13.98
C GLY A 54 10.07 -10.09 -13.15
N VAL A 55 9.70 -11.31 -13.57
CA VAL A 55 8.87 -12.22 -12.79
C VAL A 55 9.71 -12.89 -11.70
N VAL A 56 9.12 -13.00 -10.51
CA VAL A 56 9.76 -13.63 -9.36
C VAL A 56 9.19 -15.03 -9.15
N VAL A 57 10.01 -16.05 -9.36
CA VAL A 57 9.63 -17.45 -9.08
C VAL A 57 10.16 -17.84 -7.71
N ILE A 58 9.26 -18.25 -6.82
CA ILE A 58 9.55 -18.66 -5.45
C ILE A 58 9.33 -20.16 -5.35
N GLN A 59 10.35 -20.87 -4.90
CA GLN A 59 10.33 -22.32 -4.72
C GLN A 59 10.48 -22.66 -3.23
N ALA A 60 9.54 -23.42 -2.68
CA ALA A 60 9.57 -23.85 -1.28
C ALA A 60 8.92 -25.24 -1.09
N ARG A 61 9.09 -25.84 0.10
CA ARG A 61 8.43 -27.11 0.47
C ARG A 61 7.09 -26.94 1.18
N ASP A 62 6.86 -25.77 1.78
CA ASP A 62 5.61 -25.46 2.46
C ASP A 62 5.21 -24.00 2.27
N THR A 63 3.96 -23.70 2.65
CA THR A 63 3.36 -22.38 2.49
C THR A 63 4.03 -21.29 3.31
N LEU A 64 4.48 -21.59 4.54
CA LEU A 64 5.08 -20.56 5.39
C LEU A 64 6.47 -20.18 4.87
N ASP A 65 7.25 -21.15 4.41
CA ASP A 65 8.53 -20.92 3.76
C ASP A 65 8.36 -20.19 2.42
N ALA A 66 7.32 -20.50 1.65
CA ALA A 66 6.97 -19.74 0.44
C ALA A 66 6.65 -18.27 0.76
N LEU A 67 5.87 -18.00 1.82
CA LEU A 67 5.52 -16.63 2.23
C LEU A 67 6.71 -15.86 2.82
N ARG A 68 7.59 -16.52 3.58
CA ARG A 68 8.88 -15.93 4.02
C ARG A 68 9.72 -15.53 2.81
N THR A 69 9.81 -16.42 1.83
CA THR A 69 10.60 -16.19 0.62
C THR A 69 9.97 -15.10 -0.26
N LEU A 70 8.64 -15.04 -0.35
CA LEU A 70 7.91 -13.94 -0.97
C LEU A 70 8.21 -12.60 -0.31
N GLY A 71 8.19 -12.57 1.03
CA GLY A 71 8.51 -11.36 1.78
C GLY A 71 9.93 -10.87 1.51
N MET A 72 10.90 -11.78 1.42
CA MET A 72 12.28 -11.45 1.05
C MET A 72 12.34 -10.86 -0.37
N ALA A 73 11.70 -11.52 -1.33
CA ALA A 73 11.70 -11.07 -2.72
C ALA A 73 11.05 -9.68 -2.87
N GLN A 74 9.89 -9.45 -2.23
CA GLN A 74 9.27 -8.12 -2.19
C GLN A 74 10.19 -7.10 -1.50
N GLY A 75 10.78 -7.48 -0.38
CA GLY A 75 11.71 -6.66 0.40
C GLY A 75 12.91 -6.18 -0.40
N LEU A 76 13.42 -7.00 -1.33
CA LEU A 76 14.52 -6.64 -2.23
C LEU A 76 14.03 -5.85 -3.45
N ALA A 77 13.03 -6.37 -4.15
CA ALA A 77 12.57 -5.83 -5.43
C ALA A 77 11.74 -4.55 -5.31
N ARG A 78 11.13 -4.32 -4.14
CA ARG A 78 10.16 -3.24 -3.88
C ARG A 78 10.46 -2.49 -2.57
N THR A 79 11.73 -2.47 -2.12
CA THR A 79 12.15 -1.81 -0.87
C THR A 79 11.49 -0.45 -0.64
N TRP A 80 11.64 0.46 -1.63
CA TRP A 80 11.09 1.80 -1.55
C TRP A 80 9.57 1.83 -1.43
N GLN A 81 8.88 1.04 -2.26
CA GLN A 81 7.42 0.99 -2.24
C GLN A 81 6.89 0.49 -0.89
N LEU A 82 7.51 -0.55 -0.33
CA LEU A 82 7.15 -1.08 0.98
C LEU A 82 7.22 0.00 2.05
N VAL A 83 8.38 0.67 2.17
CA VAL A 83 8.57 1.64 3.24
C VAL A 83 7.71 2.90 3.03
N LEU A 84 7.49 3.33 1.79
CA LEU A 84 6.61 4.46 1.45
C LEU A 84 5.14 4.15 1.77
N LEU A 85 4.62 3.00 1.34
CA LEU A 85 3.25 2.57 1.62
C LEU A 85 3.02 2.39 3.12
N ARG A 86 4.00 1.82 3.83
CA ARG A 86 3.96 1.75 5.29
C ARG A 86 3.86 3.15 5.89
N GLN A 87 4.72 4.10 5.51
CA GLN A 87 4.65 5.43 6.10
C GLN A 87 3.33 6.18 5.84
N ALA A 88 2.75 6.00 4.65
CA ALA A 88 1.42 6.52 4.36
C ALA A 88 0.36 5.89 5.25
N ALA A 89 0.36 4.56 5.37
CA ALA A 89 -0.60 3.83 6.19
C ALA A 89 -0.47 4.14 7.70
N LEU A 90 0.74 4.52 8.15
CA LEU A 90 1.02 4.89 9.53
C LEU A 90 0.86 6.38 9.84
N SER A 91 0.46 7.20 8.87
CA SER A 91 0.27 8.65 9.05
C SER A 91 1.55 9.40 9.42
N ARG A 92 2.65 9.09 8.71
CA ARG A 92 3.99 9.62 8.99
C ARG A 92 4.71 10.15 7.75
N LEU A 93 4.03 10.41 6.64
CA LEU A 93 4.65 11.00 5.44
C LEU A 93 5.26 12.37 5.73
N GLY A 94 4.63 13.17 6.60
CA GLY A 94 5.13 14.47 7.03
C GLY A 94 6.51 14.42 7.66
N THR A 95 6.85 13.31 8.33
CA THR A 95 8.20 13.12 8.90
C THR A 95 9.29 12.99 7.84
N TRP A 96 8.95 12.59 6.62
CA TRP A 96 9.92 12.42 5.51
C TRP A 96 9.87 13.55 4.50
N PHE A 97 8.68 14.08 4.25
CA PHE A 97 8.42 15.03 3.17
C PHE A 97 8.01 16.43 3.66
N GLY A 98 7.99 16.63 4.98
CA GLY A 98 7.68 17.89 5.62
C GLY A 98 6.20 18.22 5.69
N ASP A 99 5.92 19.44 6.13
CA ASP A 99 4.56 19.90 6.47
C ASP A 99 3.55 19.85 5.33
N ALA A 100 4.03 19.84 4.09
CA ALA A 100 3.20 19.72 2.90
C ALA A 100 2.42 18.38 2.85
N ASP A 101 2.90 17.34 3.55
CA ASP A 101 2.24 16.03 3.60
C ASP A 101 1.45 15.77 4.90
N LEU A 102 1.40 16.73 5.82
CA LEU A 102 0.55 16.64 7.00
C LEU A 102 -0.96 16.55 6.70
N PRO A 103 -1.50 17.11 5.59
CA PRO A 103 -2.87 16.80 5.18
C PRO A 103 -3.09 15.31 4.94
N ALA A 104 -2.16 14.64 4.24
CA ALA A 104 -2.24 13.20 3.97
C ALA A 104 -2.16 12.38 5.26
N ASP A 105 -1.26 12.75 6.19
CA ASP A 105 -1.17 12.11 7.51
C ASP A 105 -2.43 12.31 8.34
N SER A 106 -2.99 13.53 8.34
CA SER A 106 -4.27 13.81 9.00
C SER A 106 -5.39 12.94 8.43
N LEU A 107 -5.44 12.73 7.12
CA LEU A 107 -6.41 11.84 6.51
C LEU A 107 -6.23 10.41 7.02
N THR A 108 -5.05 9.79 6.85
CA THR A 108 -4.86 8.38 7.21
C THR A 108 -5.02 8.14 8.72
N MET A 109 -4.69 9.14 9.54
CA MET A 109 -4.92 9.12 10.99
C MET A 109 -6.42 9.16 11.30
N ARG A 110 -7.18 10.07 10.66
CA ARG A 110 -8.64 10.13 10.81
C ARG A 110 -9.34 8.87 10.31
N LEU A 111 -8.80 8.23 9.28
CA LEU A 111 -9.31 6.96 8.81
C LEU A 111 -9.07 5.82 9.82
N GLY A 112 -8.00 5.92 10.61
CA GLY A 112 -7.65 4.93 11.64
C GLY A 112 -6.95 3.69 11.07
N LEU A 113 -6.28 3.80 9.92
CA LEU A 113 -5.74 2.65 9.19
C LEU A 113 -4.83 1.78 10.06
N ALA A 114 -3.88 2.41 10.77
CA ALA A 114 -2.93 1.73 11.63
C ALA A 114 -3.58 1.12 12.89
N ASP A 115 -4.49 1.85 13.53
CA ASP A 115 -5.12 1.41 14.77
C ASP A 115 -6.06 0.22 14.52
N GLU A 116 -6.87 0.28 13.46
CA GLU A 116 -7.75 -0.83 13.08
C GLU A 116 -6.96 -2.04 12.61
N ALA A 117 -5.84 -1.84 11.89
CA ALA A 117 -4.93 -2.92 11.51
C ALA A 117 -4.32 -3.63 12.73
N ARG A 118 -3.82 -2.88 13.73
CA ARG A 118 -3.31 -3.46 14.99
C ARG A 118 -4.40 -4.19 15.75
N ALA A 119 -5.58 -3.58 15.90
CA ALA A 119 -6.70 -4.16 16.62
C ALA A 119 -7.24 -5.43 15.95
N PHE A 120 -7.18 -5.51 14.61
CA PHE A 120 -7.54 -6.72 13.88
C PHE A 120 -6.46 -7.80 13.98
N ALA A 121 -5.18 -7.44 13.86
CA ALA A 121 -4.06 -8.37 13.99
C ALA A 121 -4.09 -9.14 15.32
N ALA A 122 -4.45 -8.46 16.42
CA ALA A 122 -4.56 -9.06 17.75
C ALA A 122 -5.67 -10.12 17.87
N ARG A 123 -6.62 -10.16 16.92
CA ARG A 123 -7.77 -11.08 16.90
C ARG A 123 -7.70 -12.09 15.76
N LEU A 124 -6.63 -12.06 14.96
CA LEU A 124 -6.47 -13.00 13.85
C LEU A 124 -6.35 -14.43 14.39
N PRO A 125 -6.97 -15.42 13.71
CA PRO A 125 -6.70 -16.81 14.02
C PRO A 125 -5.22 -17.14 13.79
N GLU A 126 -4.75 -18.16 14.50
CA GLU A 126 -3.33 -18.52 14.56
C GLU A 126 -2.70 -18.82 13.18
N ALA A 127 -3.47 -19.39 12.26
CA ALA A 127 -2.99 -19.70 10.92
C ALA A 127 -2.70 -18.42 10.11
N GLU A 128 -3.62 -17.46 10.11
CA GLU A 128 -3.48 -16.17 9.43
C GLU A 128 -2.37 -15.32 10.08
N ARG A 129 -2.28 -15.32 11.41
CA ARG A 129 -1.18 -14.66 12.14
C ARG A 129 0.18 -15.19 11.69
N ARG A 130 0.35 -16.51 11.62
CA ARG A 130 1.59 -17.15 11.15
C ARG A 130 1.94 -16.81 9.70
N ARG A 131 0.95 -16.66 8.81
CA ARG A 131 1.18 -16.23 7.41
C ARG A 131 1.72 -14.79 7.35
N LEU A 132 1.14 -13.87 8.12
CA LEU A 132 1.62 -12.48 8.19
C LEU A 132 3.02 -12.39 8.81
N GLU A 133 3.29 -13.19 9.85
CA GLU A 133 4.61 -13.28 10.47
C GLU A 133 5.68 -13.82 9.52
N ALA A 134 5.33 -14.86 8.74
CA ALA A 134 6.19 -15.39 7.68
C ALA A 134 6.56 -14.30 6.67
N LEU A 135 5.57 -13.63 6.09
CA LEU A 135 5.80 -12.54 5.13
C LEU A 135 6.67 -11.42 5.73
N ALA A 136 6.30 -10.96 6.94
CA ALA A 136 7.04 -9.91 7.65
C ALA A 136 8.49 -10.31 7.94
N SER A 137 8.75 -11.55 8.34
CA SER A 137 10.10 -12.07 8.56
C SER A 137 10.96 -12.01 7.30
N GLY A 138 10.37 -12.35 6.15
CA GLY A 138 11.02 -12.22 4.85
C GLY A 138 11.40 -10.78 4.51
N ILE A 139 10.45 -9.86 4.63
CA ILE A 139 10.67 -8.43 4.38
C ILE A 139 11.78 -7.90 5.29
N ASN A 140 11.76 -8.28 6.57
CA ASN A 140 12.79 -7.88 7.54
C ASN A 140 14.17 -8.41 7.19
N ALA A 141 14.27 -9.67 6.73
CA ALA A 141 15.53 -10.23 6.26
C ALA A 141 16.08 -9.44 5.07
N ALA A 142 15.21 -9.03 4.14
CA ALA A 142 15.62 -8.19 3.02
C ALA A 142 16.09 -6.80 3.47
N PHE A 143 15.38 -6.15 4.40
CA PHE A 143 15.77 -4.85 4.95
C PHE A 143 17.12 -4.87 5.68
N ALA A 144 17.52 -6.03 6.21
CA ALA A 144 18.84 -6.23 6.82
C ALA A 144 19.98 -6.32 5.80
N THR A 145 19.69 -6.50 4.51
CA THR A 145 20.71 -6.60 3.46
C THR A 145 21.30 -5.24 3.08
N GLU A 146 22.55 -5.26 2.61
CA GLU A 146 23.21 -4.11 1.97
C GLU A 146 22.40 -3.64 0.75
N TYR A 147 21.86 -4.61 -0.01
CA TYR A 147 21.08 -4.36 -1.22
C TYR A 147 19.91 -3.41 -0.95
N ALA A 148 19.08 -3.71 0.06
CA ALA A 148 17.92 -2.89 0.39
C ALA A 148 18.33 -1.48 0.83
N ARG A 149 19.37 -1.35 1.69
CA ARG A 149 19.87 -0.05 2.17
C ARG A 149 20.42 0.83 1.04
N MET A 150 21.00 0.21 0.03
CA MET A 150 21.57 0.93 -1.11
C MET A 150 20.56 1.13 -2.26
N THR A 151 19.26 0.87 -2.03
CA THR A 151 18.20 1.24 -2.97
C THR A 151 18.22 2.76 -3.16
N PRO A 152 18.13 3.28 -4.40
CA PRO A 152 18.37 4.70 -4.70
C PRO A 152 17.58 5.66 -3.81
N GLN A 153 16.28 5.40 -3.64
CA GLN A 153 15.39 6.24 -2.87
C GLN A 153 15.73 6.19 -1.36
N VAL A 154 16.19 5.05 -0.85
CA VAL A 154 16.60 4.87 0.56
C VAL A 154 17.97 5.50 0.83
N LEU A 155 18.85 5.53 -0.17
CA LEU A 155 20.16 6.17 -0.06
C LEU A 155 20.04 7.71 -0.13
N LEU A 156 19.17 8.22 -1.02
CA LEU A 156 19.00 9.65 -1.27
C LEU A 156 18.10 10.34 -0.23
N LEU A 157 17.02 9.69 0.18
CA LEU A 157 16.25 10.07 1.35
C LEU A 157 16.71 9.16 2.48
N PRO A 158 17.42 9.64 3.52
CA PRO A 158 17.95 8.81 4.61
C PRO A 158 16.82 8.30 5.52
N VAL A 159 15.97 7.44 4.97
CA VAL A 159 14.80 6.88 5.62
C VAL A 159 15.17 5.57 6.32
N PRO A 160 14.72 5.37 7.56
CA PRO A 160 15.03 4.14 8.26
C PRO A 160 14.26 2.97 7.66
N LEU A 161 14.96 1.85 7.42
CA LEU A 161 14.34 0.57 7.11
C LEU A 161 13.88 -0.11 8.40
N ASP A 162 12.94 0.53 9.11
CA ASP A 162 12.40 -0.02 10.36
C ASP A 162 11.81 -1.42 10.12
N ARG A 163 11.66 -2.20 11.20
CA ARG A 163 11.07 -3.53 11.14
C ARG A 163 9.65 -3.48 10.54
N TRP A 164 9.37 -4.37 9.60
CA TRP A 164 8.02 -4.71 9.18
C TRP A 164 7.36 -5.62 10.22
N GLU A 165 6.37 -5.10 10.93
CA GLU A 165 5.51 -5.88 11.80
C GLU A 165 4.36 -6.53 11.02
N PRO A 166 3.85 -7.69 11.45
CA PRO A 166 2.79 -8.42 10.73
C PRO A 166 1.54 -7.56 10.44
N TRP A 167 1.17 -6.66 11.34
CA TRP A 167 0.00 -5.79 11.16
C TRP A 167 0.21 -4.67 10.14
N HIS A 168 1.46 -4.34 9.76
CA HIS A 168 1.70 -3.34 8.70
C HIS A 168 1.13 -3.80 7.36
N THR A 169 1.12 -5.11 7.09
CA THR A 169 0.47 -5.68 5.90
C THR A 169 -1.02 -5.32 5.85
N LEU A 170 -1.72 -5.40 6.98
CA LEU A 170 -3.14 -5.05 7.11
C LEU A 170 -3.38 -3.54 7.00
N ALA A 171 -2.43 -2.72 7.45
CA ALA A 171 -2.50 -1.27 7.32
C ALA A 171 -2.31 -0.84 5.85
N VAL A 172 -1.36 -1.47 5.14
CA VAL A 172 -1.14 -1.26 3.71
C VAL A 172 -2.32 -1.74 2.87
N GLU A 173 -2.91 -2.89 3.20
CA GLU A 173 -4.15 -3.36 2.56
C GLU A 173 -5.28 -2.31 2.67
N ARG A 174 -5.51 -1.76 3.86
CA ARG A 174 -6.51 -0.69 4.08
C ARG A 174 -6.21 0.58 3.30
N LEU A 175 -4.93 0.99 3.25
CA LEU A 175 -4.50 2.12 2.44
C LEU A 175 -4.83 1.89 0.96
N LEU A 176 -4.51 0.71 0.43
CA LEU A 176 -4.79 0.35 -0.95
C LEU A 176 -6.30 0.30 -1.22
N ALA A 177 -7.11 -0.21 -0.29
CA ALA A 177 -8.57 -0.16 -0.40
C ALA A 177 -9.12 1.28 -0.39
N TRP A 178 -8.54 2.18 0.41
CA TRP A 178 -8.91 3.60 0.34
C TRP A 178 -8.60 4.22 -1.03
N LEU A 179 -7.41 3.91 -1.58
CA LEU A 179 -6.97 4.41 -2.88
C LEU A 179 -7.75 3.80 -4.05
N ALA A 180 -8.29 2.59 -3.88
CA ALA A 180 -9.12 1.89 -4.86
C ALA A 180 -10.48 2.56 -5.13
N ALA A 181 -10.96 3.39 -4.20
CA ALA A 181 -12.16 4.20 -4.43
C ALA A 181 -11.84 5.43 -5.30
N PRO A 182 -12.77 5.91 -6.15
CA PRO A 182 -12.59 7.14 -6.92
C PRO A 182 -12.29 8.34 -6.01
N PRO A 183 -11.43 9.31 -6.40
CA PRO A 183 -11.03 10.46 -5.58
C PRO A 183 -12.20 11.17 -4.89
N LEU A 184 -11.99 11.68 -3.67
CA LEU A 184 -13.05 12.34 -2.92
C LEU A 184 -13.41 13.66 -3.61
N GLU A 185 -14.69 13.79 -3.97
CA GLU A 185 -15.22 15.05 -4.46
C GLU A 185 -15.48 16.02 -3.30
N ALA A 186 -15.24 17.31 -3.55
CA ALA A 186 -15.52 18.39 -2.61
C ALA A 186 -17.02 18.76 -2.56
N THR A 187 -17.90 17.76 -2.63
CA THR A 187 -19.35 17.92 -2.74
C THR A 187 -20.04 17.22 -1.56
N PRO A 188 -20.85 17.92 -0.74
CA PRO A 188 -21.16 19.36 -0.82
C PRO A 188 -19.97 20.25 -0.45
N PRO A 189 -20.01 21.56 -0.81
CA PRO A 189 -18.92 22.49 -0.59
C PRO A 189 -18.84 22.96 0.89
N ALA A 190 -18.70 22.03 1.82
CA ALA A 190 -18.36 22.34 3.22
C ALA A 190 -16.83 22.47 3.39
N PRO A 191 -16.34 23.37 4.27
CA PRO A 191 -14.90 23.53 4.53
C PRO A 191 -14.19 22.22 4.92
N GLU A 192 -14.81 21.39 5.75
CA GLU A 192 -14.25 20.13 6.25
C GLU A 192 -14.17 19.08 5.15
N ILE A 193 -15.21 19.00 4.31
CA ILE A 193 -15.25 18.08 3.16
C ILE A 193 -14.20 18.50 2.12
N ARG A 194 -14.05 19.81 1.86
CA ARG A 194 -12.95 20.34 1.03
C ARG A 194 -11.58 19.99 1.61
N ALA A 195 -11.39 20.13 2.92
CA ALA A 195 -10.13 19.79 3.57
C ALA A 195 -9.82 18.29 3.43
N LEU A 196 -10.83 17.43 3.58
CA LEU A 196 -10.70 15.99 3.39
C LEU A 196 -10.37 15.63 1.94
N ALA A 197 -11.06 16.22 0.96
CA ALA A 197 -10.80 16.01 -0.46
C ALA A 197 -9.36 16.43 -0.84
N ARG A 198 -8.90 17.58 -0.36
CA ARG A 198 -7.50 18.04 -0.54
C ARG A 198 -6.49 17.09 0.11
N ALA A 199 -6.81 16.52 1.27
CA ALA A 199 -5.96 15.55 1.93
C ALA A 199 -5.88 14.22 1.16
N ASP A 200 -6.99 13.76 0.57
CA ASP A 200 -7.04 12.58 -0.32
C ASP A 200 -6.23 12.82 -1.60
N GLU A 201 -6.41 13.98 -2.22
CA GLU A 201 -5.62 14.41 -3.37
C GLU A 201 -4.13 14.45 -3.02
N ARG A 202 -3.75 15.04 -1.88
CA ARG A 202 -2.35 15.11 -1.45
C ARG A 202 -1.74 13.72 -1.26
N LEU A 203 -2.47 12.81 -0.61
CA LEU A 203 -2.04 11.43 -0.41
C LEU A 203 -1.78 10.73 -1.76
N ARG A 204 -2.73 10.85 -2.71
CA ARG A 204 -2.62 10.26 -4.06
C ARG A 204 -1.47 10.86 -4.86
N GLN A 205 -1.29 12.18 -4.81
CA GLN A 205 -0.16 12.87 -5.45
C GLN A 205 1.18 12.44 -4.86
N ARG A 206 1.28 12.28 -3.53
CA ARG A 206 2.52 11.85 -2.88
C ARG A 206 2.89 10.42 -3.28
N LEU A 207 1.91 9.53 -3.32
CA LEU A 207 2.12 8.13 -3.68
C LEU A 207 2.18 7.90 -5.20
N GLN A 208 1.72 8.87 -6.00
CA GLN A 208 1.49 8.72 -7.44
C GLN A 208 0.55 7.55 -7.79
N LEU A 209 -0.34 7.19 -6.86
CA LEU A 209 -1.33 6.12 -6.99
C LEU A 209 -2.73 6.71 -7.15
N ASN A 210 -3.37 6.47 -8.30
CA ASN A 210 -4.69 6.98 -8.65
C ASN A 210 -5.30 6.17 -9.81
N GLY A 211 -6.57 6.43 -10.13
CA GLY A 211 -7.23 5.87 -11.32
C GLY A 211 -7.54 4.39 -11.24
N PHE A 212 -7.54 3.79 -10.04
CA PHE A 212 -7.87 2.38 -9.83
C PHE A 212 -9.26 2.02 -10.38
N GLU A 213 -10.19 2.96 -10.33
CA GLU A 213 -11.54 2.91 -10.89
C GLU A 213 -11.59 2.71 -12.42
N HIS A 214 -10.47 2.92 -13.11
CA HIS A 214 -10.32 2.67 -14.55
C HIS A 214 -9.77 1.28 -14.86
N SER A 215 -9.56 0.44 -13.85
CA SER A 215 -9.17 -0.95 -14.05
C SER A 215 -10.30 -1.73 -14.72
N THR A 216 -9.96 -2.59 -15.67
CA THR A 216 -10.94 -3.38 -16.43
C THR A 216 -10.52 -4.84 -16.50
N ALA A 217 -11.51 -5.72 -16.64
CA ALA A 217 -11.34 -7.12 -16.95
C ALA A 217 -12.43 -7.56 -17.92
N TRP A 218 -12.09 -8.45 -18.84
CA TRP A 218 -13.03 -8.99 -19.81
C TRP A 218 -12.66 -10.41 -20.18
N THR A 219 -13.65 -11.19 -20.62
CA THR A 219 -13.43 -12.55 -21.11
C THR A 219 -13.70 -12.62 -22.59
N VAL A 220 -12.86 -13.35 -23.33
CA VAL A 220 -13.11 -13.69 -24.73
C VAL A 220 -13.30 -15.19 -24.81
N GLN A 221 -14.33 -15.64 -25.52
CA GLN A 221 -14.58 -17.05 -25.77
C GLN A 221 -14.30 -17.37 -27.23
N ASP A 222 -13.50 -18.40 -27.46
CA ASP A 222 -13.20 -18.92 -28.80
C ASP A 222 -13.22 -20.46 -28.81
N ALA A 223 -12.80 -21.07 -29.92
CA ALA A 223 -12.76 -22.52 -30.09
C ALA A 223 -11.80 -23.25 -29.13
N THR A 224 -10.85 -22.53 -28.51
CA THR A 224 -9.84 -23.08 -27.59
C THR A 224 -10.23 -22.93 -26.12
N GLY A 225 -11.21 -22.07 -25.80
CA GLY A 225 -11.76 -21.94 -24.46
C GLY A 225 -12.20 -20.51 -24.11
N THR A 226 -12.29 -20.25 -22.80
CA THR A 226 -12.52 -18.91 -22.25
C THR A 226 -11.19 -18.32 -21.80
N HIS A 227 -10.86 -17.14 -22.30
CA HIS A 227 -9.64 -16.41 -21.99
C HIS A 227 -9.97 -15.18 -21.16
N LEU A 228 -9.29 -15.01 -20.02
CA LEU A 228 -9.46 -13.87 -19.13
C LEU A 228 -8.37 -12.83 -19.37
N PHE A 229 -8.77 -11.61 -19.68
CA PHE A 229 -7.88 -10.47 -19.87
C PHE A 229 -8.15 -9.41 -18.80
N TYR A 230 -7.13 -8.65 -18.45
CA TYR A 230 -7.26 -7.55 -17.50
C TYR A 230 -6.28 -6.42 -17.77
N ARG A 231 -6.63 -5.26 -17.23
CA ARG A 231 -5.78 -4.09 -17.10
C ARG A 231 -6.00 -3.50 -15.71
N LEU A 232 -4.99 -3.62 -14.84
CA LEU A 232 -4.99 -2.96 -13.53
C LEU A 232 -4.34 -1.59 -13.65
N VAL A 233 -5.08 -0.53 -13.33
CA VAL A 233 -4.60 0.85 -13.33
C VAL A 233 -4.18 1.22 -11.91
N TYR A 234 -3.01 1.84 -11.77
CA TYR A 234 -2.42 2.21 -10.48
C TYR A 234 -1.70 3.56 -10.51
N GLY A 235 -2.07 4.43 -11.45
CA GLY A 235 -1.56 5.80 -11.56
C GLY A 235 -0.21 5.91 -12.27
N ALA A 236 0.61 6.86 -11.82
CA ALA A 236 1.85 7.30 -12.48
C ALA A 236 3.11 7.00 -11.64
N SER A 237 3.04 6.01 -10.75
CA SER A 237 4.21 5.57 -9.98
C SER A 237 5.37 5.22 -10.91
N ALA A 238 6.55 5.75 -10.61
CA ALA A 238 7.78 5.50 -11.38
C ALA A 238 8.22 4.01 -11.37
N THR A 239 7.68 3.23 -10.44
CA THR A 239 7.86 1.78 -10.38
C THR A 239 6.48 1.11 -10.42
N PRO A 240 6.28 0.07 -11.24
CA PRO A 240 5.02 -0.65 -11.28
C PRO A 240 4.56 -1.07 -9.87
N LEU A 241 3.30 -0.81 -9.53
CA LEU A 241 2.78 -1.16 -8.20
C LEU A 241 2.85 -2.66 -7.97
N TYR A 242 2.50 -3.46 -8.97
CA TYR A 242 2.46 -4.91 -8.84
C TYR A 242 3.84 -5.55 -9.03
N LEU A 243 4.06 -6.65 -8.32
CA LEU A 243 5.18 -7.57 -8.54
C LEU A 243 4.62 -8.88 -9.08
N ASP A 244 5.03 -9.27 -10.28
CA ASP A 244 4.60 -10.55 -10.84
C ASP A 244 5.35 -11.69 -10.16
N VAL A 245 4.58 -12.64 -9.61
CA VAL A 245 5.12 -13.74 -8.81
C VAL A 245 4.59 -15.08 -9.29
N VAL A 246 5.40 -16.11 -9.13
CA VAL A 246 5.03 -17.52 -9.27
C VAL A 246 5.42 -18.23 -7.99
N LEU A 247 4.46 -18.80 -7.28
CA LEU A 247 4.68 -19.60 -6.07
C LEU A 247 4.66 -21.08 -6.45
N GLN A 248 5.77 -21.76 -6.23
CA GLN A 248 5.94 -23.21 -6.39
C GLN A 248 6.11 -23.84 -5.02
N ILE A 249 5.20 -24.74 -4.64
CA ILE A 249 5.26 -25.50 -3.40
C ILE A 249 5.35 -26.98 -3.75
N ASN A 250 6.38 -27.66 -3.24
CA ASN A 250 6.65 -29.07 -3.55
C ASN A 250 6.73 -29.35 -5.07
N GLY A 251 7.35 -28.43 -5.82
CA GLY A 251 7.53 -28.54 -7.27
C GLY A 251 6.29 -28.23 -8.10
N ALA A 252 5.14 -27.97 -7.48
CA ALA A 252 3.91 -27.62 -8.15
C ALA A 252 3.65 -26.11 -8.06
N THR A 253 3.34 -25.46 -9.19
CA THR A 253 2.86 -24.07 -9.17
C THR A 253 1.50 -24.03 -8.49
N VAL A 254 1.43 -23.38 -7.33
CA VAL A 254 0.18 -23.21 -6.56
C VAL A 254 -0.53 -21.92 -6.92
N LEU A 255 0.23 -20.89 -7.27
CA LEU A 255 -0.27 -19.56 -7.61
C LEU A 255 0.71 -18.86 -8.54
N SER A 256 0.20 -18.13 -9.53
CA SER A 256 0.99 -17.12 -10.25
C SER A 256 0.13 -15.90 -10.56
N GLY A 257 0.68 -14.69 -10.44
CA GLY A 257 -0.06 -13.47 -10.73
C GLY A 257 0.61 -12.19 -10.22
N ALA A 258 -0.12 -11.09 -10.34
CA ALA A 258 0.29 -9.76 -9.93
C ALA A 258 0.07 -9.59 -8.41
N CYS A 259 1.15 -9.55 -7.63
CA CYS A 259 1.11 -9.43 -6.17
C CYS A 259 1.22 -7.96 -5.73
N LEU A 260 0.42 -7.56 -4.75
CA LEU A 260 0.50 -6.26 -4.09
C LEU A 260 1.67 -6.22 -3.08
N PRO A 261 2.60 -5.27 -3.18
CA PRO A 261 3.74 -5.16 -2.28
C PRO A 261 3.34 -5.02 -0.81
N GLY A 262 4.03 -5.76 0.06
CA GLY A 262 3.82 -5.72 1.51
C GLY A 262 2.64 -6.57 1.96
N THR A 263 2.03 -7.28 1.02
CA THR A 263 0.93 -8.21 1.22
C THR A 263 1.20 -9.50 0.45
N TYR A 264 0.36 -10.51 0.64
CA TYR A 264 0.29 -11.67 -0.25
C TYR A 264 -0.98 -11.64 -1.11
N ALA A 265 -1.58 -10.46 -1.27
CA ALA A 265 -2.78 -10.27 -2.09
C ALA A 265 -2.41 -10.28 -3.58
N VAL A 266 -3.13 -11.11 -4.34
CA VAL A 266 -2.93 -11.31 -5.78
C VAL A 266 -4.24 -10.97 -6.49
N PRO A 267 -4.52 -9.69 -6.80
CA PRO A 267 -5.75 -9.26 -7.46
C PRO A 267 -5.98 -9.90 -8.81
N ALA A 268 -4.94 -10.15 -9.59
CA ALA A 268 -5.05 -10.87 -10.84
C ALA A 268 -4.07 -12.03 -10.83
N GLY A 269 -4.57 -13.25 -11.02
CA GLY A 269 -3.73 -14.42 -10.94
C GLY A 269 -4.44 -15.68 -11.39
N ARG A 270 -3.71 -16.78 -11.23
CA ARG A 270 -4.18 -18.12 -11.53
C ARG A 270 -3.63 -19.16 -10.58
N SER A 271 -4.39 -20.22 -10.45
CA SER A 271 -4.03 -21.46 -9.77
C SER A 271 -4.08 -22.61 -10.78
N GLN A 272 -3.87 -23.83 -10.31
CA GLN A 272 -4.10 -25.03 -11.14
C GLN A 272 -5.58 -25.26 -11.48
N ARG A 273 -6.50 -24.62 -10.74
CA ARG A 273 -7.94 -24.90 -10.81
C ARG A 273 -8.71 -23.83 -11.57
N HIS A 274 -8.27 -22.58 -11.49
CA HIS A 274 -8.99 -21.44 -12.06
C HIS A 274 -8.10 -20.19 -12.13
N ASP A 275 -8.52 -19.26 -12.98
CA ASP A 275 -7.97 -17.93 -13.13
C ASP A 275 -8.94 -16.91 -12.51
N TRP A 276 -8.44 -15.79 -11.99
CA TRP A 276 -9.28 -14.74 -11.40
C TRP A 276 -8.70 -13.35 -11.62
N VAL A 277 -9.60 -12.36 -11.62
CA VAL A 277 -9.28 -10.94 -11.54
C VAL A 277 -10.26 -10.26 -10.58
N VAL A 278 -9.74 -9.59 -9.58
CA VAL A 278 -10.46 -8.72 -8.65
C VAL A 278 -10.09 -7.29 -9.00
N LEU A 279 -11.08 -6.54 -9.50
CA LEU A 279 -10.88 -5.11 -9.79
C LEU A 279 -10.80 -4.35 -8.47
N PRO A 280 -9.75 -3.54 -8.24
CA PRO A 280 -9.57 -2.80 -7.01
C PRO A 280 -10.67 -1.74 -6.92
N THR A 281 -11.70 -2.05 -6.14
CA THR A 281 -12.85 -1.18 -5.89
C THR A 281 -13.19 -1.22 -4.41
N ALA A 282 -13.63 -0.10 -3.86
CA ALA A 282 -14.07 0.01 -2.48
C ALA A 282 -15.21 1.02 -2.37
N THR A 283 -16.21 0.72 -1.53
CA THR A 283 -17.37 1.59 -1.37
C THR A 283 -17.16 2.61 -0.26
N ARG A 284 -17.14 3.90 -0.62
CA ARG A 284 -17.17 5.01 0.33
C ARG A 284 -18.32 5.94 0.02
N ARG A 285 -19.05 6.38 1.05
CA ARG A 285 -20.23 7.23 0.88
C ARG A 285 -20.22 8.39 1.86
N LEU A 286 -20.31 9.60 1.31
CA LEU A 286 -20.58 10.82 2.06
C LEU A 286 -22.09 11.07 2.05
N HIS A 287 -22.72 11.13 3.22
CA HIS A 287 -24.17 11.33 3.33
C HIS A 287 -24.52 12.05 4.64
N ARG A 288 -25.75 12.60 4.72
CA ARG A 288 -26.24 13.19 5.96
C ARG A 288 -26.81 12.09 6.87
N ARG A 289 -26.51 12.19 8.16
CA ARG A 289 -27.05 11.32 9.21
C ARG A 289 -27.58 12.18 10.34
N ALA A 290 -28.78 11.86 10.84
CA ALA A 290 -29.33 12.51 12.02
C ALA A 290 -28.45 12.22 13.25
N LEU A 291 -28.19 13.24 14.06
CA LEU A 291 -27.59 13.07 15.38
C LEU A 291 -28.64 12.40 16.26
N GLY A 292 -28.56 11.07 16.34
CA GLY A 292 -29.36 10.28 17.28
C GLY A 292 -28.82 10.41 18.71
N GLN A 293 -29.27 9.52 19.59
CA GLN A 293 -28.76 9.43 20.97
C GLN A 293 -27.39 8.70 21.07
N GLU A 294 -26.82 8.25 19.95
CA GLU A 294 -25.49 7.64 19.95
C GLU A 294 -24.44 8.66 20.42
N PRO A 295 -23.57 8.28 21.37
CA PRO A 295 -22.56 9.19 21.88
C PRO A 295 -21.51 9.48 20.81
N LEU A 296 -21.21 10.76 20.63
CA LEU A 296 -20.04 11.21 19.88
C LEU A 296 -18.78 10.85 20.67
N GLN A 297 -17.94 9.99 20.11
CA GLN A 297 -16.65 9.62 20.70
C GLN A 297 -15.55 10.44 20.06
N ILE A 298 -14.69 11.08 20.85
CA ILE A 298 -13.52 11.79 20.35
C ILE A 298 -12.28 10.96 20.68
N ARG A 299 -11.64 10.43 19.65
CA ARG A 299 -10.31 9.82 19.76
C ARG A 299 -9.27 10.88 19.44
N HIS A 300 -8.10 10.77 20.04
CA HIS A 300 -6.98 11.67 19.78
C HIS A 300 -5.91 10.92 18.99
N GLY A 301 -5.43 11.53 17.92
CA GLY A 301 -4.29 11.07 17.14
C GLY A 301 -3.17 12.10 17.14
N ARG A 302 -1.96 11.68 16.79
CA ARG A 302 -0.80 12.57 16.74
C ARG A 302 -0.07 12.39 15.43
N ILE A 303 0.14 13.49 14.70
CA ILE A 303 0.96 13.53 13.49
C ILE A 303 2.20 14.38 13.74
N VAL A 304 3.27 14.13 12.99
CA VAL A 304 4.58 14.75 13.22
C VAL A 304 5.09 15.35 11.91
N GLY A 305 5.46 16.64 11.97
CA GLY A 305 6.06 17.38 10.86
C GLY A 305 7.50 17.00 10.58
N GLY A 306 8.07 17.56 9.51
CA GLY A 306 9.46 17.30 9.13
C GLY A 306 10.48 17.93 10.09
N ASP A 307 10.07 18.94 10.84
CA ASP A 307 10.82 19.60 11.91
C ASP A 307 10.70 18.88 13.26
N GLY A 308 9.95 17.77 13.32
CA GLY A 308 9.64 17.06 14.56
C GLY A 308 8.50 17.67 15.37
N THR A 309 7.86 18.74 14.90
CA THR A 309 6.71 19.35 15.59
C THR A 309 5.53 18.39 15.60
N GLU A 310 5.04 18.05 16.79
CA GLU A 310 3.88 17.20 16.98
C GLU A 310 2.58 18.01 16.91
N ARG A 311 1.56 17.49 16.22
CA ARG A 311 0.23 18.08 16.16
C ARG A 311 -0.80 17.07 16.63
N LEU A 312 -1.61 17.47 17.61
CA LEU A 312 -2.74 16.70 18.09
C LEU A 312 -3.91 16.84 17.11
N LEU A 313 -4.59 15.73 16.85
CA LEU A 313 -5.78 15.67 16.01
C LEU A 313 -6.95 15.08 16.78
N ASP A 314 -8.07 15.79 16.75
CA ASP A 314 -9.35 15.27 17.22
C ASP A 314 -10.01 14.48 16.09
N ILE A 315 -10.32 13.22 16.40
CA ILE A 315 -10.89 12.24 15.48
C ILE A 315 -12.27 11.86 16.05
N PRO A 316 -13.32 12.61 15.69
CA PRO A 316 -14.66 12.27 16.14
C PRO A 316 -15.12 10.98 15.46
N ARG A 317 -15.91 10.17 16.17
CA ARG A 317 -16.56 8.96 15.67
C ARG A 317 -18.01 8.94 16.13
N LEU A 318 -18.90 8.63 15.20
CA LEU A 318 -20.33 8.46 15.45
C LEU A 318 -20.69 7.04 14.97
N GLY A 319 -20.68 6.08 15.90
CA GLY A 319 -20.72 4.66 15.57
C GLY A 319 -19.57 4.28 14.62
N GLY A 320 -19.90 3.56 13.53
CA GLY A 320 -18.93 3.16 12.49
C GLY A 320 -18.59 4.21 11.44
N THR A 321 -18.93 5.49 11.66
CA THR A 321 -18.74 6.57 10.66
C THR A 321 -17.86 7.71 11.18
N LEU A 322 -17.28 8.48 10.25
CA LEU A 322 -16.50 9.69 10.53
C LEU A 322 -17.39 10.94 10.30
N PRO A 323 -17.85 11.66 11.34
CA PRO A 323 -18.70 12.84 11.22
C PRO A 323 -17.92 14.15 10.97
N PHE A 324 -18.56 15.12 10.32
CA PHE A 324 -18.03 16.47 10.07
C PHE A 324 -18.81 17.53 10.85
N LEU A 325 -18.37 17.82 12.07
CA LEU A 325 -19.18 18.51 13.10
C LEU A 325 -19.41 20.02 12.88
N SER A 326 -18.60 20.71 12.06
CA SER A 326 -18.77 22.15 11.83
C SER A 326 -19.87 22.48 10.81
N THR A 327 -20.47 21.50 10.14
CA THR A 327 -21.62 21.73 9.25
C THR A 327 -22.91 21.90 10.04
N ARG A 328 -22.96 22.86 10.96
CA ARG A 328 -24.24 23.40 11.47
C ARG A 328 -24.75 24.41 10.46
N THR A 329 -25.38 23.94 9.39
CA THR A 329 -26.28 24.84 8.63
C THR A 329 -27.47 25.12 9.55
N PRO A 330 -27.80 26.37 9.90
CA PRO A 330 -29.00 26.66 10.66
C PRO A 330 -30.20 26.13 9.85
N PRO A 331 -31.10 25.34 10.44
CA PRO A 331 -32.26 24.85 9.71
C PRO A 331 -33.18 26.04 9.41
N SER A 332 -33.46 26.29 8.13
CA SER A 332 -34.54 27.20 7.74
C SER A 332 -35.93 26.64 8.09
N ASP A 333 -36.01 25.35 8.44
CA ASP A 333 -37.24 24.67 8.82
C ASP A 333 -37.05 23.98 10.18
N ALA A 334 -37.82 24.41 11.17
CA ALA A 334 -37.79 23.97 12.58
C ALA A 334 -38.18 22.49 12.82
N THR A 335 -38.09 21.63 11.80
CA THR A 335 -38.36 20.19 11.85
C THR A 335 -37.16 19.33 11.39
N ALA A 336 -36.06 19.94 10.93
CA ALA A 336 -34.85 19.21 10.60
C ALA A 336 -34.08 18.86 11.89
N ALA A 337 -34.27 17.63 12.39
CA ALA A 337 -33.39 17.05 13.40
C ALA A 337 -31.91 17.32 13.04
N ASP A 338 -31.12 17.80 14.01
CA ASP A 338 -29.71 18.15 13.84
C ASP A 338 -28.97 17.04 13.11
N SER A 339 -28.67 17.22 11.83
CA SER A 339 -28.08 16.17 10.97
C SER A 339 -26.75 16.64 10.44
N VAL A 340 -25.75 15.77 10.61
CA VAL A 340 -24.35 16.04 10.28
C VAL A 340 -23.95 15.26 9.03
N TRP A 341 -23.01 15.79 8.26
CA TRP A 341 -22.36 14.99 7.22
C TRP A 341 -21.50 13.91 7.87
N VAL A 342 -21.59 12.69 7.36
CA VAL A 342 -20.76 11.56 7.78
C VAL A 342 -20.16 10.88 6.56
N LEU A 343 -18.90 10.49 6.68
CA LEU A 343 -18.27 9.53 5.79
C LEU A 343 -18.49 8.14 6.37
N SER A 344 -19.09 7.26 5.57
CA SER A 344 -19.11 5.82 5.81
C SER A 344 -18.18 5.12 4.83
N TRP A 345 -17.36 4.24 5.36
CA TRP A 345 -16.46 3.38 4.61
C TRP A 345 -16.28 2.08 5.39
N SER A 346 -16.35 0.94 4.71
CA SER A 346 -16.22 -0.37 5.34
C SER A 346 -14.84 -0.65 5.92
N GLY A 347 -13.80 0.02 5.41
CA GLY A 347 -12.46 -0.01 5.98
C GLY A 347 -12.33 0.60 7.37
N PHE A 348 -13.36 1.29 7.88
CA PHE A 348 -13.43 1.68 9.30
C PHE A 348 -13.68 0.50 10.23
N SER A 349 -14.18 -0.62 9.71
CA SER A 349 -14.35 -1.82 10.49
C SER A 349 -13.01 -2.52 10.72
N SER A 350 -12.92 -3.22 11.84
CA SER A 350 -11.80 -4.09 12.13
C SER A 350 -11.96 -5.43 11.40
N SER A 351 -11.89 -5.42 10.07
CA SER A 351 -11.92 -6.60 9.19
C SER A 351 -10.68 -6.60 8.28
N SER A 352 -10.53 -7.60 7.42
CA SER A 352 -9.46 -7.64 6.43
C SER A 352 -9.78 -8.71 5.40
N ASP A 353 -9.41 -8.44 4.15
CA ASP A 353 -9.59 -9.37 3.05
C ASP A 353 -8.43 -10.35 2.92
N VAL A 354 -7.43 -10.27 3.80
CA VAL A 354 -6.21 -11.06 3.74
C VAL A 354 -6.48 -12.57 3.72
N ARG A 355 -7.60 -13.01 4.30
CA ARG A 355 -8.04 -14.41 4.21
C ARG A 355 -8.68 -14.73 2.86
N SER A 356 -9.50 -13.83 2.34
CA SER A 356 -10.14 -13.93 1.03
C SER A 356 -9.09 -13.99 -0.09
N TRP A 357 -8.03 -13.19 0.03
CA TRP A 357 -6.89 -13.20 -0.90
C TRP A 357 -6.20 -14.55 -1.03
N TRP A 358 -5.99 -15.25 0.09
CA TRP A 358 -5.38 -16.59 0.04
C TRP A 358 -6.36 -17.63 -0.52
N ARG A 359 -7.64 -17.55 -0.15
CA ARG A 359 -8.67 -18.49 -0.62
C ARG A 359 -8.90 -18.42 -2.14
N LEU A 360 -8.66 -17.27 -2.77
CA LEU A 360 -8.71 -17.13 -4.23
C LEU A 360 -7.80 -18.13 -4.93
N ALA A 361 -6.68 -18.54 -4.33
CA ALA A 361 -5.80 -19.56 -4.92
C ALA A 361 -6.34 -20.99 -4.75
N GLU A 362 -7.08 -21.25 -3.67
CA GLU A 362 -7.52 -22.59 -3.26
C GLU A 362 -8.87 -22.97 -3.90
N THR A 363 -9.78 -22.00 -3.97
CA THR A 363 -11.17 -22.19 -4.40
C THR A 363 -11.64 -20.99 -5.22
N PRO A 364 -12.50 -21.18 -6.22
CA PRO A 364 -13.22 -20.06 -6.84
C PRO A 364 -14.07 -19.40 -5.75
N SER A 365 -13.70 -18.19 -5.31
CA SER A 365 -14.49 -17.44 -4.35
C SER A 365 -15.58 -16.65 -5.05
N VAL A 366 -16.65 -16.33 -4.33
CA VAL A 366 -17.61 -15.30 -4.75
C VAL A 366 -16.83 -13.99 -4.96
N PRO A 367 -17.12 -13.19 -6.00
CA PRO A 367 -16.54 -11.86 -6.14
C PRO A 367 -16.77 -11.07 -4.85
N PHE A 368 -15.71 -10.46 -4.34
CA PHE A 368 -15.81 -9.57 -3.18
C PHE A 368 -15.24 -8.19 -3.50
N THR A 369 -15.84 -7.19 -2.87
CA THR A 369 -15.38 -5.80 -2.88
C THR A 369 -14.50 -5.60 -1.66
N LEU A 370 -13.42 -4.82 -1.78
CA LEU A 370 -12.46 -4.64 -0.69
C LEU A 370 -13.17 -4.12 0.57
N PHE A 371 -13.01 -4.84 1.68
CA PHE A 371 -13.67 -4.61 2.99
C PHE A 371 -15.20 -4.73 2.99
N ASP A 372 -15.85 -5.11 1.88
CA ASP A 372 -17.30 -5.09 1.68
C ASP A 372 -17.94 -6.50 1.50
N GLY A 373 -17.20 -7.59 1.74
CA GLY A 373 -17.74 -8.94 1.64
C GLY A 373 -16.75 -10.07 1.87
#